data_AF-A0A640T6V2-F1
#
_entry.id   AF-A0A640T6V2-F1
#
_cell.length_a   1.000
_cell.length_b   1.000
_cell.length_c   1.000
_cell.angle_alpha   90.00
_cell.angle_beta   90.00
_cell.angle_gamma   90.00
#
_symmetry.space_group_name_H-M   'P 1'
#
loop_
_entity.id
_entity.type
_entity.pdbx_description
1 polymer ?
#
loop_
_entity_poly.entity_id
_entity_poly.type
_entity_poly.pdbx_seq_one_letter_code
_entity_poly.pdbx_strand_id
1 'polypeptide(L)'
;MTPAKWVRIWNERLPDVPLTLIPVSAAEACAVLRDGGADAGFLRLPVDRTDLAAIPLYTETTVVVVPKDHLITAFDEVTAEDLADEIVLHPLDETLEWERRPGLPALERPATTADAIELVAAGVGLLVVPQSLARLHHRKDLTYRPVSDAPASRVALSWPQEETTDLVEDFIGIVRGRTVNSTRGRSQAPAPAQPKAKRPEAPATRRKPAGGKPGGKTAGKPGGKSPRSGSGGSGGSGGSKGSGRRGKPRRRS
;
A
#
# COMPACT_ATOMS: atom_id res chain seq x y z
N MET A 1 -4.97 2.53 -9.57
CA MET A 1 -3.98 2.51 -10.69
C MET A 1 -3.82 1.06 -11.13
N THR A 2 -3.49 0.78 -12.39
CA THR A 2 -3.35 -0.59 -12.90
C THR A 2 -1.88 -0.95 -13.22
N PRO A 3 -1.46 -2.22 -13.07
CA PRO A 3 -0.10 -2.67 -13.41
C PRO A 3 0.35 -2.29 -14.83
N ALA A 4 -0.55 -2.38 -15.82
CA ALA A 4 -0.27 -1.98 -17.20
C ALA A 4 0.21 -0.52 -17.34
N LYS A 5 -0.23 0.40 -16.46
CA LYS A 5 0.27 1.79 -16.45
C LYS A 5 1.72 1.87 -15.96
N TRP A 6 2.12 1.06 -14.99
CA TRP A 6 3.50 1.02 -14.50
C TRP A 6 4.44 0.41 -15.53
N VAL A 7 4.03 -0.68 -16.19
CA VAL A 7 4.76 -1.30 -17.31
C VAL A 7 5.01 -0.31 -18.44
N ARG A 8 3.97 0.44 -18.87
CA ARG A 8 4.13 1.49 -19.88
C ARG A 8 5.14 2.56 -19.45
N ILE A 9 5.03 3.06 -18.21
CA ILE A 9 5.93 4.10 -17.70
C ILE A 9 7.37 3.58 -17.54
N TRP A 10 7.58 2.31 -17.24
CA TRP A 10 8.91 1.68 -17.23
C TRP A 10 9.52 1.71 -18.62
N ASN A 11 8.83 1.15 -19.61
CA ASN A 11 9.30 1.09 -21.00
C ASN A 11 9.55 2.48 -21.60
N GLU A 12 8.82 3.51 -21.14
CA GLU A 12 9.03 4.93 -21.53
C GLU A 12 10.26 5.59 -20.87
N ARG A 13 10.73 5.07 -19.72
CA ARG A 13 11.86 5.65 -18.95
C ARG A 13 13.17 4.90 -19.14
N LEU A 14 13.07 3.58 -19.30
CA LEU A 14 14.15 2.62 -19.33
C LEU A 14 13.99 1.73 -20.59
N PRO A 15 14.01 2.33 -21.81
CA PRO A 15 13.71 1.60 -23.05
C PRO A 15 14.71 0.47 -23.33
N ASP A 16 15.95 0.61 -22.84
CA ASP A 16 17.03 -0.37 -23.00
C ASP A 16 17.01 -1.47 -21.91
N VAL A 17 16.11 -1.41 -20.93
CA VAL A 17 15.98 -2.40 -19.85
C VAL A 17 14.60 -3.09 -19.92
N PRO A 18 14.50 -4.29 -20.49
CA PRO A 18 13.22 -4.96 -20.68
C PRO A 18 12.58 -5.35 -19.33
N LEU A 19 11.28 -5.08 -19.18
CA LEU A 19 10.50 -5.53 -18.03
C LEU A 19 9.79 -6.84 -18.34
N THR A 20 10.29 -7.94 -17.77
CA THR A 20 9.66 -9.27 -17.87
C THR A 20 8.52 -9.38 -16.86
N LEU A 21 7.33 -9.84 -17.32
CA LEU A 21 6.18 -10.11 -16.46
C LEU A 21 5.96 -11.62 -16.39
N ILE A 22 6.07 -12.19 -15.18
CA ILE A 22 5.88 -13.61 -14.93
C ILE A 22 4.50 -13.81 -14.26
N PRO A 23 3.55 -14.52 -14.89
CA PRO A 23 2.32 -14.90 -14.22
C PRO A 23 2.63 -16.03 -13.21
N VAL A 24 2.22 -15.83 -11.97
CA VAL A 24 2.39 -16.78 -10.86
C VAL A 24 1.08 -16.92 -10.10
N SER A 25 0.81 -18.07 -9.49
CA SER A 25 -0.34 -18.19 -8.58
C SER A 25 -0.09 -17.36 -7.31
N ALA A 26 -1.16 -16.97 -6.62
CA ALA A 26 -1.04 -16.23 -5.36
C ALA A 26 -0.32 -17.04 -4.27
N ALA A 27 -0.41 -18.37 -4.31
CA ALA A 27 0.26 -19.28 -3.38
C ALA A 27 1.78 -19.35 -3.62
N GLU A 28 2.22 -19.33 -4.88
CA GLU A 28 3.64 -19.45 -5.26
C GLU A 28 4.39 -18.12 -5.21
N ALA A 29 3.69 -16.99 -5.37
CA ALA A 29 4.30 -15.68 -5.58
C ALA A 29 5.31 -15.26 -4.49
N CYS A 30 5.10 -15.65 -3.23
CA CYS A 30 6.06 -15.40 -2.15
C CYS A 30 7.35 -16.22 -2.28
N ALA A 31 7.25 -17.49 -2.71
CA ALA A 31 8.40 -18.36 -2.93
C ALA A 31 9.23 -17.89 -4.12
N VAL A 32 8.57 -17.51 -5.23
CA VAL A 32 9.24 -17.00 -6.44
C VAL A 32 10.14 -15.78 -6.16
N LEU A 33 9.74 -14.89 -5.24
CA LEU A 33 10.62 -13.78 -4.83
C LEU A 33 11.80 -14.24 -3.97
N ARG A 34 11.58 -15.17 -3.03
CA ARG A 34 12.61 -15.70 -2.12
C ARG A 34 13.68 -16.51 -2.85
N ASP A 35 13.25 -17.27 -3.85
CA ASP A 35 14.11 -18.14 -4.65
C ASP A 35 14.84 -17.36 -5.76
N GLY A 36 14.70 -16.04 -5.83
CA GLY A 36 15.33 -15.17 -6.84
C GLY A 36 14.72 -15.30 -8.24
N GLY A 37 13.53 -15.88 -8.37
CA GLY A 37 12.82 -16.05 -9.64
C GLY A 37 12.19 -14.77 -10.20
N ALA A 38 12.08 -13.70 -9.40
CA ALA A 38 11.71 -12.36 -9.83
C ALA A 38 12.22 -11.29 -8.84
N ASP A 39 12.61 -10.12 -9.34
CA ASP A 39 13.13 -9.02 -8.51
C ASP A 39 12.06 -8.35 -7.64
N ALA A 40 10.81 -8.30 -8.12
CA ALA A 40 9.68 -7.74 -7.40
C ALA A 40 8.35 -8.37 -7.87
N GLY A 41 7.36 -8.42 -6.97
CA GLY A 41 6.07 -9.06 -7.20
C GLY A 41 4.89 -8.30 -6.59
N PHE A 42 3.70 -8.52 -7.14
CA PHE A 42 2.45 -8.01 -6.58
C PHE A 42 1.86 -9.06 -5.63
N LEU A 43 2.07 -8.87 -4.33
CA LEU A 43 1.58 -9.80 -3.30
C LEU A 43 0.35 -9.24 -2.59
N ARG A 44 -0.46 -10.12 -2.01
CA ARG A 44 -1.53 -9.75 -1.08
C ARG A 44 -0.97 -9.70 0.33
N LEU A 45 -1.37 -8.69 1.11
CA LEU A 45 -0.99 -8.56 2.51
C LEU A 45 -1.94 -9.37 3.42
N PRO A 46 -1.44 -9.93 4.53
CA PRO A 46 -0.07 -9.82 5.04
C PRO A 46 0.95 -10.65 4.25
N VAL A 47 2.18 -10.14 4.22
CA VAL A 47 3.37 -10.90 3.82
C VAL A 47 4.36 -10.84 4.98
N ASP A 48 5.16 -11.88 5.15
CA ASP A 48 6.25 -11.87 6.12
C ASP A 48 7.19 -10.69 5.83
N ARG A 49 7.54 -9.93 6.86
CA ARG A 49 8.39 -8.73 6.79
C ARG A 49 9.79 -8.97 7.33
N THR A 50 10.11 -10.21 7.66
CA THR A 50 11.44 -10.62 8.10
C THR A 50 12.42 -10.61 6.91
N ASP A 51 11.93 -10.99 5.73
CA ASP A 51 12.72 -11.15 4.50
C ASP A 51 12.17 -10.36 3.30
N LEU A 52 10.87 -10.04 3.26
CA LEU A 52 10.27 -9.25 2.18
C LEU A 52 9.96 -7.80 2.61
N ALA A 53 10.60 -6.85 1.93
CA ALA A 53 10.14 -5.47 1.92
C ALA A 53 8.87 -5.37 1.06
N ALA A 54 7.92 -4.50 1.44
CA ALA A 54 6.73 -4.27 0.62
C ALA A 54 6.00 -2.95 0.90
N ILE A 55 5.45 -2.34 -0.15
CA ILE A 55 4.71 -1.07 -0.14
C ILE A 55 3.25 -1.34 -0.53
N PRO A 56 2.26 -1.03 0.34
CA PRO A 56 0.84 -1.10 -0.01
C PRO A 56 0.51 -0.20 -1.20
N LEU A 57 -0.26 -0.71 -2.16
CA LEU A 57 -0.60 0.00 -3.41
C LEU A 57 -2.07 0.39 -3.46
N TYR A 58 -2.94 -0.58 -3.23
CA TYR A 58 -4.39 -0.41 -3.26
C TYR A 58 -5.08 -1.55 -2.50
N THR A 59 -6.31 -1.29 -2.08
CA THR A 59 -7.23 -2.30 -1.57
C THR A 59 -8.16 -2.69 -2.71
N GLU A 60 -8.36 -3.98 -2.93
CA GLU A 60 -9.38 -4.50 -3.84
C GLU A 60 -10.69 -4.72 -3.09
N THR A 61 -11.81 -4.41 -3.75
CA THR A 61 -13.14 -4.81 -3.30
C THR A 61 -13.25 -6.32 -3.29
N THR A 62 -13.76 -6.87 -2.19
CA THR A 62 -14.13 -8.29 -2.09
C THR A 62 -15.55 -8.47 -2.61
N VAL A 63 -15.77 -9.51 -3.41
CA VAL A 63 -17.03 -9.79 -4.09
C VAL A 63 -17.43 -11.26 -3.93
N VAL A 64 -18.72 -11.54 -3.88
CA VAL A 64 -19.27 -12.89 -4.02
C VAL A 64 -19.55 -13.15 -5.50
N VAL A 65 -19.08 -14.28 -6.02
CA VAL A 65 -19.34 -14.79 -7.37
C VAL A 65 -20.51 -15.77 -7.28
N VAL A 66 -21.49 -15.57 -8.16
CA VAL A 66 -22.78 -16.26 -8.14
C VAL A 66 -23.26 -16.56 -9.57
N PRO A 67 -24.09 -17.61 -9.78
CA PRO A 67 -24.86 -17.77 -11.02
C PRO A 67 -25.75 -16.56 -11.32
N LYS A 68 -25.98 -16.25 -12.61
CA LYS A 68 -26.76 -15.07 -13.03
C LYS A 68 -28.25 -15.10 -12.67
N ASP A 69 -28.77 -16.28 -12.34
CA ASP A 69 -30.13 -16.54 -11.88
C ASP A 69 -30.24 -16.66 -10.34
N HIS A 70 -29.14 -16.49 -9.61
CA HIS A 70 -29.11 -16.56 -8.15
C HIS A 70 -29.83 -15.37 -7.50
N LEU A 71 -30.49 -15.58 -6.35
CA LEU A 71 -31.28 -14.55 -5.66
C LEU A 71 -30.45 -13.31 -5.26
N ILE A 72 -29.17 -13.51 -4.91
CA ILE A 72 -28.19 -12.44 -4.62
C ILE A 72 -28.09 -11.41 -5.75
N THR A 73 -28.35 -11.79 -7.01
CA THR A 73 -28.27 -10.87 -8.15
C THR A 73 -29.30 -9.73 -8.11
N ALA A 74 -30.37 -9.87 -7.31
CA ALA A 74 -31.38 -8.84 -7.08
C ALA A 74 -30.89 -7.65 -6.22
N PHE A 75 -29.75 -7.80 -5.53
CA PHE A 75 -29.12 -6.75 -4.75
C PHE A 75 -27.90 -6.18 -5.50
N ASP A 76 -27.56 -4.91 -5.30
CA ASP A 76 -26.34 -4.32 -5.88
C ASP A 76 -25.08 -4.63 -5.06
N GLU A 77 -25.24 -4.88 -3.76
CA GLU A 77 -24.23 -5.19 -2.74
C GLU A 77 -24.88 -6.04 -1.65
N VAL A 78 -24.10 -6.91 -0.98
CA VAL A 78 -24.56 -7.78 0.12
C VAL A 78 -23.63 -7.72 1.33
N THR A 79 -24.00 -8.39 2.42
CA THR A 79 -23.18 -8.65 3.61
C THR A 79 -22.78 -10.12 3.70
N ALA A 80 -21.87 -10.45 4.62
CA ALA A 80 -21.50 -11.81 4.97
C ALA A 80 -22.66 -12.60 5.61
N GLU A 81 -23.59 -11.90 6.28
CA GLU A 81 -24.79 -12.50 6.89
C GLU A 81 -25.84 -12.89 5.83
N ASP A 82 -25.95 -12.14 4.73
CA ASP A 82 -26.82 -12.50 3.58
C ASP A 82 -26.38 -13.80 2.89
N LEU A 83 -25.18 -14.29 3.18
CA LEU A 83 -24.65 -15.57 2.70
C LEU A 83 -24.80 -16.70 3.73
N ALA A 84 -25.36 -16.46 4.93
CA ALA A 84 -25.31 -17.39 6.07
C ALA A 84 -25.96 -18.77 5.81
N ASP A 85 -27.03 -18.80 5.02
CA ASP A 85 -27.75 -20.03 4.65
C ASP A 85 -27.22 -20.68 3.34
N GLU A 86 -26.29 -20.03 2.64
CA GLU A 86 -25.72 -20.49 1.37
C GLU A 86 -24.46 -21.34 1.59
N ILE A 87 -24.19 -22.30 0.71
CA ILE A 87 -22.90 -23.01 0.70
C ILE A 87 -21.82 -22.06 0.18
N VAL A 88 -20.80 -21.76 0.98
CA VAL A 88 -19.66 -20.94 0.56
C VAL A 88 -18.41 -21.82 0.38
N LEU A 89 -17.84 -21.75 -0.82
CA LEU A 89 -16.65 -22.45 -1.25
C LEU A 89 -15.40 -21.71 -0.76
N HIS A 90 -14.55 -22.40 -0.02
CA HIS A 90 -13.25 -21.89 0.43
C HIS A 90 -12.13 -22.73 -0.17
N PRO A 91 -11.56 -22.36 -1.33
CA PRO A 91 -10.49 -23.13 -1.96
C PRO A 91 -9.22 -23.17 -1.10
N LEU A 92 -8.30 -24.09 -1.38
CA LEU A 92 -7.05 -24.21 -0.60
C LEU A 92 -6.11 -23.01 -0.82
N ASP A 93 -6.19 -22.35 -1.98
CA ASP A 93 -5.44 -21.14 -2.34
C ASP A 93 -6.12 -19.81 -1.95
N GLU A 94 -7.16 -19.85 -1.09
CA GLU A 94 -7.92 -18.67 -0.66
C GLU A 94 -7.02 -17.55 -0.11
N THR A 95 -7.12 -16.36 -0.70
CA THR A 95 -6.29 -15.19 -0.35
C THR A 95 -6.97 -14.18 0.59
N LEU A 96 -8.06 -14.58 1.26
CA LEU A 96 -8.83 -13.73 2.17
C LEU A 96 -8.67 -14.24 3.60
N GLU A 97 -8.19 -13.37 4.49
CA GLU A 97 -8.08 -13.67 5.92
C GLU A 97 -9.41 -13.38 6.63
N TRP A 98 -10.17 -14.43 6.92
CA TRP A 98 -11.45 -14.34 7.62
C TRP A 98 -11.28 -14.54 9.13
N GLU A 99 -11.79 -13.61 9.95
CA GLU A 99 -12.03 -13.86 11.38
C GLU A 99 -13.13 -14.91 11.59
N ARG A 100 -14.16 -14.87 10.74
CA ARG A 100 -15.23 -15.86 10.62
C ARG A 100 -15.60 -15.99 9.15
N ARG A 101 -15.59 -17.21 8.63
CA ARG A 101 -16.05 -17.50 7.27
C ARG A 101 -17.58 -17.38 7.18
N PRO A 102 -18.12 -16.79 6.09
CA PRO A 102 -19.56 -16.69 5.87
C PRO A 102 -20.14 -18.04 5.41
N GLY A 103 -21.45 -18.19 5.56
CA GLY A 103 -22.21 -19.32 5.01
C GLY A 103 -21.90 -20.69 5.61
N LEU A 104 -22.50 -21.70 4.97
CA LEU A 104 -22.34 -23.10 5.28
C LEU A 104 -21.07 -23.65 4.58
N PRO A 105 -20.23 -24.44 5.29
CA PRO A 105 -19.06 -25.03 4.67
C PRO A 105 -19.46 -26.12 3.69
N ALA A 106 -18.84 -26.12 2.51
CA ALA A 106 -18.88 -27.27 1.60
C ALA A 106 -18.24 -28.53 2.23
N LEU A 107 -18.69 -29.71 1.79
CA LEU A 107 -18.18 -31.01 2.27
C LEU A 107 -16.67 -31.17 2.02
N GLU A 108 -16.20 -30.70 0.86
CA GLU A 108 -14.80 -30.70 0.47
C GLU A 108 -14.38 -29.31 -0.01
N ARG A 109 -13.11 -28.96 0.21
CA ARG A 109 -12.53 -27.68 -0.24
C ARG A 109 -11.94 -27.86 -1.64
N PRO A 110 -12.29 -27.00 -2.62
CA PRO A 110 -11.67 -27.04 -3.95
C PRO A 110 -10.16 -26.82 -3.84
N ALA A 111 -9.37 -27.45 -4.71
CA ALA A 111 -7.91 -27.31 -4.66
C ALA A 111 -7.49 -25.87 -5.01
N THR A 112 -8.08 -25.29 -6.05
CA THR A 112 -7.80 -23.91 -6.50
C THR A 112 -9.06 -23.04 -6.58
N THR A 113 -8.85 -21.73 -6.66
CA THR A 113 -9.90 -20.75 -6.94
C THR A 113 -10.55 -21.00 -8.30
N ALA A 114 -9.81 -21.55 -9.29
CA ALA A 114 -10.38 -21.93 -10.58
C ALA A 114 -11.37 -23.10 -10.45
N ASP A 115 -11.02 -24.14 -9.69
CA ASP A 115 -11.92 -25.28 -9.41
C ASP A 115 -13.18 -24.82 -8.66
N ALA A 116 -13.03 -23.89 -7.72
CA ALA A 116 -14.15 -23.29 -7.02
C ALA A 116 -15.09 -22.53 -7.98
N ILE A 117 -14.57 -21.79 -8.96
CA ILE A 117 -15.40 -21.10 -9.98
C ILE A 117 -16.22 -22.09 -10.83
N GLU A 118 -15.64 -23.23 -11.21
CA GLU A 118 -16.40 -24.27 -11.94
C GLU A 118 -17.52 -24.87 -11.10
N LEU A 119 -17.30 -25.04 -9.79
CA LEU A 119 -18.33 -25.48 -8.85
C LEU A 119 -19.44 -24.44 -8.62
N VAL A 120 -19.11 -23.13 -8.61
CA VAL A 120 -20.14 -22.06 -8.62
C VAL A 120 -20.96 -22.13 -9.90
N ALA A 121 -20.33 -22.32 -11.07
CA ALA A 121 -21.04 -22.45 -12.34
C ALA A 121 -21.91 -23.71 -12.43
N ALA A 122 -21.56 -24.77 -11.71
CA ALA A 122 -22.40 -25.96 -11.52
C ALA A 122 -23.51 -25.80 -10.46
N GLY A 123 -23.63 -24.64 -9.80
CA GLY A 123 -24.63 -24.37 -8.78
C GLY A 123 -24.38 -25.07 -7.44
N VAL A 124 -23.16 -25.52 -7.16
CA VAL A 124 -22.80 -26.27 -5.93
C VAL A 124 -22.68 -25.36 -4.70
N GLY A 125 -22.40 -24.08 -4.92
CA GLY A 125 -22.26 -23.06 -3.88
C GLY A 125 -21.79 -21.74 -4.47
N LEU A 126 -21.42 -20.81 -3.59
CA LEU A 126 -20.96 -19.46 -3.92
C LEU A 126 -19.48 -19.30 -3.57
N LEU A 127 -18.79 -18.33 -4.14
CA LEU A 127 -17.36 -18.10 -3.87
C LEU A 127 -17.10 -16.62 -3.58
N VAL A 128 -16.50 -16.32 -2.42
CA VAL A 128 -16.09 -14.95 -2.07
C VAL A 128 -14.60 -14.76 -2.39
N VAL A 129 -14.29 -13.80 -3.25
CA VAL A 129 -12.93 -13.51 -3.74
C VAL A 129 -12.69 -12.01 -3.95
N PRO A 130 -11.43 -11.55 -3.98
CA PRO A 130 -11.10 -10.23 -4.50
C PRO A 130 -11.58 -10.06 -5.95
N GLN A 131 -12.08 -8.87 -6.29
CA GLN A 131 -12.71 -8.60 -7.60
C GLN A 131 -11.79 -8.88 -8.81
N SER A 132 -10.47 -8.81 -8.67
CA SER A 132 -9.54 -9.14 -9.76
C SER A 132 -9.58 -10.64 -10.12
N LEU A 133 -9.77 -11.54 -9.15
CA LEU A 133 -9.93 -12.98 -9.40
C LEU A 133 -11.29 -13.28 -10.04
N ALA A 134 -12.37 -12.63 -9.59
CA ALA A 134 -13.69 -12.74 -10.23
C ALA A 134 -13.69 -12.25 -11.69
N ARG A 135 -12.82 -11.29 -12.04
CA ARG A 135 -12.61 -10.84 -13.44
C ARG A 135 -11.68 -11.76 -14.23
N LEU A 136 -10.66 -12.34 -13.60
CA LEU A 136 -9.73 -13.30 -14.21
C LEU A 136 -10.47 -14.56 -14.69
N HIS A 137 -11.36 -15.09 -13.85
CA HIS A 137 -12.17 -16.28 -14.13
C HIS A 137 -13.58 -15.94 -14.64
N HIS A 138 -13.78 -14.75 -15.24
CA HIS A 138 -15.10 -14.32 -15.71
C HIS A 138 -15.64 -15.20 -16.85
N ARG A 139 -16.87 -15.69 -16.67
CA ARG A 139 -17.62 -16.51 -17.64
C ARG A 139 -19.07 -16.03 -17.78
N LYS A 140 -19.73 -16.38 -18.89
CA LYS A 140 -20.98 -15.74 -19.37
C LYS A 140 -22.22 -16.01 -18.50
N ASP A 141 -22.18 -17.08 -17.74
CA ASP A 141 -23.20 -17.63 -16.83
C ASP A 141 -23.04 -17.14 -15.38
N LEU A 142 -21.87 -16.62 -15.01
CA LEU A 142 -21.60 -16.06 -13.68
C LEU A 142 -21.66 -14.53 -13.66
N THR A 143 -21.86 -13.99 -12.47
CA THR A 143 -21.77 -12.55 -12.15
C THR A 143 -21.20 -12.39 -10.74
N TYR A 144 -21.00 -11.16 -10.28
CA TYR A 144 -20.56 -10.88 -8.92
C TYR A 144 -21.26 -9.68 -8.28
N ARG A 145 -21.25 -9.65 -6.95
CA ARG A 145 -21.70 -8.52 -6.10
C ARG A 145 -20.66 -8.20 -5.02
N PRO A 146 -20.41 -6.92 -4.68
CA PRO A 146 -19.59 -6.56 -3.52
C PRO A 146 -20.13 -7.17 -2.23
N VAL A 147 -19.23 -7.54 -1.33
CA VAL A 147 -19.56 -7.93 0.05
C VAL A 147 -19.01 -6.85 0.98
N SER A 148 -19.91 -6.04 1.54
CA SER A 148 -19.61 -4.76 2.20
C SER A 148 -18.76 -4.88 3.48
N ASP A 149 -18.92 -5.98 4.21
CA ASP A 149 -18.29 -6.30 5.49
C ASP A 149 -17.22 -7.40 5.39
N ALA A 150 -16.91 -7.88 4.19
CA ALA A 150 -15.88 -8.89 3.97
C ALA A 150 -14.45 -8.34 4.18
N PRO A 151 -13.47 -9.21 4.53
CA PRO A 151 -12.07 -8.83 4.66
C PRO A 151 -11.53 -8.12 3.41
N ALA A 152 -10.86 -7.00 3.64
CA ALA A 152 -10.31 -6.15 2.60
C ALA A 152 -9.00 -6.72 2.04
N SER A 153 -8.96 -7.09 0.76
CA SER A 153 -7.75 -7.65 0.15
C SER A 153 -6.78 -6.55 -0.30
N ARG A 154 -5.69 -6.35 0.45
CA ARG A 154 -4.70 -5.30 0.19
C ARG A 154 -3.57 -5.84 -0.70
N VAL A 155 -3.34 -5.20 -1.83
CA VAL A 155 -2.22 -5.50 -2.75
C VAL A 155 -1.02 -4.61 -2.43
N ALA A 156 0.16 -5.20 -2.38
CA ALA A 156 1.45 -4.52 -2.19
C ALA A 156 2.42 -4.86 -3.32
N LEU A 157 3.33 -3.94 -3.64
CA LEU A 157 4.56 -4.26 -4.34
C LEU A 157 5.55 -4.78 -3.30
N SER A 158 6.08 -5.98 -3.51
CA SER A 158 7.00 -6.65 -2.58
C SER A 158 8.27 -7.10 -3.29
N TRP A 159 9.39 -7.15 -2.57
CA TRP A 159 10.69 -7.60 -3.06
C TRP A 159 11.55 -8.12 -1.89
N PRO A 160 12.57 -8.96 -2.11
CA PRO A 160 13.50 -9.38 -1.06
C PRO A 160 14.22 -8.16 -0.47
N GLN A 161 14.20 -8.00 0.85
CA GLN A 161 14.66 -6.78 1.51
C GLN A 161 16.15 -6.49 1.25
N GLU A 162 16.98 -7.54 1.21
CA GLU A 162 18.42 -7.43 0.98
C GLU A 162 18.76 -7.12 -0.49
N GLU A 163 17.87 -7.45 -1.43
CA GLU A 163 18.04 -7.26 -2.89
C GLU A 163 17.35 -5.97 -3.40
N THR A 164 17.45 -4.88 -2.64
CA THR A 164 16.91 -3.58 -3.06
C THR A 164 17.84 -2.91 -4.08
N THR A 165 17.76 -3.34 -5.34
CA THR A 165 18.57 -2.80 -6.45
C THR A 165 18.11 -1.43 -6.95
N ASP A 166 18.97 -0.71 -7.69
CA ASP A 166 18.61 0.56 -8.35
C ASP A 166 17.37 0.42 -9.26
N LEU A 167 17.24 -0.72 -9.96
CA LEU A 167 16.09 -1.02 -10.82
C LEU A 167 14.80 -1.21 -10.00
N VAL A 168 14.88 -1.88 -8.85
CA VAL A 168 13.75 -2.03 -7.92
C VAL A 168 13.36 -0.65 -7.35
N GLU A 169 14.31 0.20 -6.99
CA GLU A 169 14.04 1.58 -6.53
C GLU A 169 13.39 2.47 -7.61
N ASP A 170 13.83 2.36 -8.87
CA ASP A 170 13.21 3.04 -10.00
C ASP A 170 11.77 2.55 -10.23
N PHE A 171 11.52 1.23 -10.14
CA PHE A 171 10.17 0.67 -10.26
C PHE A 171 9.27 1.11 -9.10
N ILE A 172 9.76 1.05 -7.86
CA ILE A 172 9.11 1.65 -6.67
C ILE A 172 8.78 3.12 -6.91
N GLY A 173 9.66 3.85 -7.61
CA GLY A 173 9.42 5.23 -7.97
C GLY A 173 8.30 5.44 -8.96
N ILE A 174 8.25 4.62 -10.01
CA ILE A 174 7.15 4.61 -11.00
C ILE A 174 5.83 4.25 -10.31
N VAL A 175 5.84 3.24 -9.44
CA VAL A 175 4.67 2.76 -8.70
C VAL A 175 4.13 3.83 -7.74
N ARG A 176 5.02 4.54 -7.03
CA ARG A 176 4.70 5.73 -6.21
C ARG A 176 4.41 7.00 -7.01
N GLY A 177 4.49 6.98 -8.34
CA GLY A 177 4.21 8.13 -9.20
C GLY A 177 5.29 9.23 -9.21
N ARG A 178 6.54 8.94 -8.77
CA ARG A 178 7.68 9.85 -8.92
C ARG A 178 7.84 10.22 -10.40
N THR A 179 7.90 11.51 -10.73
CA THR A 179 8.20 11.98 -12.09
C THR A 179 9.69 11.86 -12.41
N VAL A 180 10.06 11.87 -13.69
CA VAL A 180 11.46 11.70 -14.16
C VAL A 180 12.40 12.79 -13.61
N ASN A 181 11.86 13.96 -13.25
CA ASN A 181 12.61 15.06 -12.64
C ASN A 181 12.77 14.95 -11.10
N SER A 182 12.40 13.82 -10.48
CA SER A 182 12.54 13.62 -9.03
C SER A 182 14.00 13.29 -8.67
N THR A 183 14.77 14.33 -8.33
CA THR A 183 16.23 14.32 -8.10
C THR A 183 16.68 13.66 -6.80
N ARG A 184 16.28 12.40 -6.56
CA ARG A 184 16.86 11.54 -5.50
C ARG A 184 17.49 10.23 -5.99
N GLY A 185 17.23 9.79 -7.22
CA GLY A 185 17.78 8.52 -7.77
C GLY A 185 18.94 8.69 -8.76
N ARG A 186 19.14 9.87 -9.36
CA ARG A 186 20.25 10.07 -10.31
C ARG A 186 21.56 10.26 -9.56
N SER A 187 22.26 9.16 -9.31
CA SER A 187 23.72 9.14 -9.15
C SER A 187 24.34 9.89 -10.33
N GLN A 188 24.81 11.12 -10.08
CA GLN A 188 25.43 11.92 -11.13
C GLN A 188 26.78 11.31 -11.47
N ALA A 189 26.90 10.73 -12.67
CA ALA A 189 28.20 10.60 -13.32
C ALA A 189 28.87 12.00 -13.31
N PRO A 190 30.17 12.12 -12.95
CA PRO A 190 30.80 13.42 -12.81
C PRO A 190 30.74 14.20 -14.12
N ALA A 191 30.06 15.35 -14.12
CA ALA A 191 30.05 16.23 -15.27
C ALA A 191 31.49 16.69 -15.57
N PRO A 192 31.98 16.61 -16.81
CA PRO A 192 33.34 17.03 -17.13
C PRO A 192 33.51 18.52 -16.84
N ALA A 193 34.58 18.85 -16.12
CA ALA A 193 34.83 20.20 -15.62
C ALA A 193 35.01 21.18 -16.79
N GLN A 194 34.08 22.14 -16.94
CA GLN A 194 34.22 23.22 -17.90
C GLN A 194 35.37 24.17 -17.50
N PRO A 195 36.25 24.60 -18.43
CA PRO A 195 37.35 25.50 -18.10
C PRO A 195 36.85 26.87 -17.64
N LYS A 196 37.40 27.38 -16.52
CA LYS A 196 37.12 28.74 -16.06
C LYS A 196 37.68 29.78 -17.05
N ALA A 197 36.80 30.42 -17.82
CA ALA A 197 37.15 31.58 -18.62
C ALA A 197 37.64 32.73 -17.72
N LYS A 198 38.80 33.32 -18.06
CA LYS A 198 39.37 34.47 -17.33
C LYS A 198 38.53 35.72 -17.61
N ARG A 199 38.13 36.43 -16.54
CA ARG A 199 37.48 37.74 -16.61
C ARG A 199 38.55 38.84 -16.75
N PRO A 200 38.46 39.76 -17.73
CA PRO A 200 39.38 40.89 -17.82
C PRO A 200 39.16 41.91 -16.69
N GLU A 201 40.25 42.52 -16.23
CA GLU A 201 40.20 43.70 -15.35
C GLU A 201 39.80 44.96 -16.13
N ALA A 202 39.13 45.90 -15.45
CA ALA A 202 38.85 47.25 -15.95
C ALA A 202 39.56 48.29 -15.06
N PRO A 203 40.06 49.40 -15.62
CA PRO A 203 41.05 50.24 -14.94
C PRO A 203 40.46 51.22 -13.92
N ALA A 204 41.29 51.57 -12.94
CA ALA A 204 40.92 52.47 -11.85
C ALA A 204 40.84 53.95 -12.30
N THR A 205 39.85 54.68 -11.78
CA THR A 205 39.84 56.16 -11.77
C THR A 205 39.69 56.70 -10.36
N ARG A 206 40.45 57.77 -10.07
CA ARG A 206 40.75 58.31 -8.74
C ARG A 206 40.11 59.69 -8.58
N ARG A 207 39.39 59.95 -7.47
CA ARG A 207 39.18 61.32 -6.95
C ARG A 207 39.12 61.34 -5.42
N LYS A 208 39.37 62.53 -4.85
CA LYS A 208 39.90 62.77 -3.49
C LYS A 208 38.85 63.40 -2.52
N PRO A 209 39.16 63.63 -1.22
CA PRO A 209 38.18 63.60 -0.14
C PRO A 209 37.91 64.93 0.59
N ALA A 210 36.92 64.89 1.48
CA ALA A 210 36.80 65.66 2.74
C ALA A 210 35.88 64.85 3.69
N GLY A 211 35.93 64.90 5.02
CA GLY A 211 36.77 65.65 5.95
C GLY A 211 35.99 65.91 7.25
N GLY A 212 36.37 65.33 8.39
CA GLY A 212 35.66 65.52 9.67
C GLY A 212 35.99 64.49 10.75
N LYS A 213 36.54 64.97 11.88
CA LYS A 213 36.92 64.26 13.12
C LYS A 213 36.65 65.27 14.28
N PRO A 214 36.83 64.93 15.58
CA PRO A 214 36.66 63.67 16.30
C PRO A 214 35.90 63.83 17.65
N GLY A 215 35.66 62.72 18.35
CA GLY A 215 35.44 62.70 19.82
C GLY A 215 34.30 61.77 20.27
N GLY A 216 34.41 60.96 21.32
CA GLY A 216 35.58 60.57 22.11
C GLY A 216 35.17 60.04 23.50
N LYS A 217 35.83 58.97 24.01
CA LYS A 217 35.79 58.45 25.41
C LYS A 217 34.37 58.04 25.94
N THR A 218 34.14 57.03 26.79
CA THR A 218 35.02 56.15 27.61
C THR A 218 34.25 54.86 27.99
N ALA A 219 34.90 53.97 28.74
CA ALA A 219 34.39 52.66 29.17
C ALA A 219 33.11 52.66 30.05
N GLY A 220 32.39 51.51 30.06
CA GLY A 220 31.31 51.20 31.00
C GLY A 220 30.88 49.72 30.97
N LYS A 221 31.13 48.99 32.05
CA LYS A 221 30.64 47.63 32.41
C LYS A 221 30.29 47.72 33.93
N PRO A 222 29.63 46.75 34.61
CA PRO A 222 28.87 45.59 34.15
C PRO A 222 27.49 45.41 34.86
N GLY A 223 26.74 44.35 34.52
CA GLY A 223 25.71 43.71 35.38
C GLY A 223 24.26 44.17 35.14
N GLY A 224 23.24 43.33 35.37
CA GLY A 224 23.26 41.90 35.71
C GLY A 224 21.85 41.34 36.04
N LYS A 225 21.81 40.05 36.40
CA LYS A 225 20.70 39.32 37.07
C LYS A 225 19.39 39.06 36.29
N SER A 226 19.17 37.78 36.00
CA SER A 226 17.86 37.09 35.99
C SER A 226 17.24 37.11 37.43
N PRO A 227 15.92 36.89 37.65
CA PRO A 227 15.40 35.51 37.62
C PRO A 227 13.89 35.29 37.24
N ARG A 228 13.61 34.02 36.91
CA ARG A 228 12.39 33.20 37.14
C ARG A 228 11.09 33.82 37.70
N SER A 229 9.97 33.46 37.06
CA SER A 229 8.81 32.66 37.58
C SER A 229 7.57 32.88 36.68
N GLY A 230 6.53 32.03 36.61
CA GLY A 230 6.24 30.72 37.20
C GLY A 230 4.72 30.47 37.22
N SER A 231 4.26 29.20 37.38
CA SER A 231 2.83 28.78 37.41
C SER A 231 2.08 28.88 36.05
N GLY A 232 1.21 27.97 35.59
CA GLY A 232 0.40 26.91 36.24
C GLY A 232 -1.10 27.30 36.17
N GLY A 233 -2.10 26.42 35.96
CA GLY A 233 -2.20 24.97 35.74
C GLY A 233 -3.70 24.53 35.72
N SER A 234 -4.01 23.21 35.61
CA SER A 234 -5.38 22.59 35.54
C SER A 234 -6.23 22.93 34.29
N GLY A 235 -7.20 22.16 33.77
CA GLY A 235 -7.81 20.82 33.99
C GLY A 235 -8.78 20.53 32.79
N GLY A 236 -9.57 19.46 32.64
CA GLY A 236 -9.85 18.24 33.40
C GLY A 236 -11.06 17.45 32.78
N SER A 237 -11.46 16.29 33.34
CA SER A 237 -12.60 15.40 32.95
C SER A 237 -12.48 14.60 31.63
N GLY A 238 -13.06 13.40 31.48
CA GLY A 238 -13.78 12.53 32.42
C GLY A 238 -14.04 11.13 31.82
N GLY A 239 -14.16 10.09 32.65
CA GLY A 239 -14.35 8.68 32.21
C GLY A 239 -15.39 7.95 33.07
N SER A 240 -16.15 7.02 32.48
CA SER A 240 -17.43 6.53 33.03
C SER A 240 -17.62 5.02 32.86
N LYS A 241 -18.45 4.44 33.75
CA LYS A 241 -18.95 3.04 33.82
C LYS A 241 -17.88 1.98 34.14
N GLY A 242 -18.18 0.92 34.89
CA GLY A 242 -19.45 0.53 35.51
C GLY A 242 -19.58 -1.00 35.51
N SER A 243 -19.39 -1.64 36.66
CA SER A 243 -19.34 -3.10 36.79
C SER A 243 -20.72 -3.73 36.98
N GLY A 244 -20.98 -4.85 36.28
CA GLY A 244 -22.20 -5.64 36.45
C GLY A 244 -21.97 -7.10 36.05
N ARG A 245 -22.28 -8.05 36.96
CA ARG A 245 -22.08 -9.49 36.74
C ARG A 245 -23.20 -10.29 37.45
N ARG A 246 -23.63 -11.39 36.82
CA ARG A 246 -24.57 -12.46 37.27
C ARG A 246 -26.10 -12.18 37.19
N GLY A 247 -26.82 -13.19 36.67
CA GLY A 247 -28.25 -13.41 36.97
C GLY A 247 -29.07 -14.11 35.87
N LYS A 248 -28.99 -15.45 35.74
CA LYS A 248 -30.05 -16.27 35.07
C LYS A 248 -31.15 -16.60 36.10
N PRO A 249 -32.42 -16.82 35.69
CA PRO A 249 -32.88 -18.21 35.65
C PRO A 249 -33.89 -18.61 34.55
N ARG A 250 -33.72 -19.86 34.13
CA ARG A 250 -34.63 -20.96 33.69
C ARG A 250 -36.05 -20.71 33.10
N ARG A 251 -36.30 -21.56 32.10
CA ARG A 251 -37.53 -22.00 31.38
C ARG A 251 -38.67 -22.59 32.24
N ARG A 252 -39.82 -22.75 31.56
CA ARG A 252 -41.02 -23.61 31.80
C ARG A 252 -42.03 -23.13 32.85
N SER A 253 -43.24 -22.79 32.37
CA SER A 253 -44.29 -23.81 32.19
C SER A 253 -44.70 -23.87 30.72
#